data_AF-A0A937X7L0-F1
#
_entry.id   AF-A0A937X7L0-F1
#
_cell.length_a   1.000
_cell.length_b   1.000
_cell.length_c   1.000
_cell.angle_alpha   90.00
_cell.angle_beta   90.00
_cell.angle_gamma   90.00
#
_symmetry.space_group_name_H-M   'P 1'
#
loop_
_entity.id
_entity.type
_entity.pdbx_description
1 polymer ?
#
loop_
_entity_poly.entity_id
_entity_poly.type
_entity_poly.pdbx_seq_one_letter_code
_entity_poly.pdbx_strand_id
1 'polypeptide(L)'
;MKGGRTLLLIGLGCLASAGPAAAYTHWNDIRASALLPGDVVTLRTESAHGPGVSNTLLFRHEGIVEAPLSPVDDGPSTLEATVPGPVGERRPYGFRLLANGTLDLLAVQLAENASPAPADLTRLAEDPVGDESFGRPHLDLVECRVGRDGQRLYAALRNAGGGFPVSQGLTFFSYLLGIKEPGAGDPDTLFALIQTVTASGIIEPGLYQINGEGLSDLVKIGEITATEFPGDNCLLLSCQLADLTANPVFQSWFDPADPRIDVAGFSQKITLFGGAQEADRTPGGIWHLREVALDPGPNHAPVLADLTLPEPGPGGFVTVVYGDADANCPVISELVFDDAEVYPLRPQSLDYGAPVVYRSDSDLPPLISGGWTRVVARFSDDLVHVVELAATIAGVTGSGEGWAVHAAPNPFRDRVELAFSLARE
;
A
#
# COMPACT_ATOMS: atom_id res chain seq x y z
N MET A 1 29.35 18.86 53.98
CA MET A 1 30.07 18.27 52.83
C MET A 1 29.27 17.09 52.33
N LYS A 2 28.79 17.19 51.08
CA LYS A 2 28.27 16.15 50.16
C LYS A 2 27.17 15.23 50.71
N GLY A 3 25.93 15.21 50.23
CA GLY A 3 25.34 15.76 49.00
C GLY A 3 24.19 14.83 48.63
N GLY A 4 22.96 15.31 48.76
CA GLY A 4 21.74 14.55 48.47
C GLY A 4 21.58 14.24 46.98
N ARG A 5 20.89 13.14 46.68
CA ARG A 5 20.35 12.85 45.35
C ARG A 5 18.85 12.61 45.49
N THR A 6 18.12 13.69 45.23
CA THR A 6 16.68 13.72 44.97
C THR A 6 16.44 12.96 43.66
N LEU A 7 15.63 11.90 43.70
CA LEU A 7 15.07 11.27 42.52
C LEU A 7 14.03 12.23 41.92
N LEU A 8 14.36 12.84 40.78
CA LEU A 8 13.42 13.60 39.96
C LEU A 8 12.92 12.65 38.87
N LEU A 9 11.70 12.12 39.02
CA LEU A 9 10.98 11.50 37.90
C LEU A 9 10.60 12.63 36.93
N ILE A 10 11.37 12.77 35.85
CA ILE A 10 10.93 13.49 34.66
C ILE A 10 10.20 12.47 33.80
N GLY A 11 8.88 12.64 33.68
CA GLY A 11 8.08 11.95 32.69
C GLY A 11 8.57 12.34 31.30
N LEU A 12 9.27 11.41 30.64
CA LEU A 12 9.62 11.50 29.24
C LEU A 12 8.33 11.19 28.46
N GLY A 13 7.62 12.23 28.04
CA GLY A 13 6.57 12.08 27.04
C GLY A 13 7.19 11.52 25.77
N CYS A 14 6.64 10.42 25.27
CA CYS A 14 6.94 9.89 23.95
C CYS A 14 6.44 10.90 22.91
N LEU A 15 7.30 11.83 22.54
CA LEU A 15 7.20 12.54 21.27
C LEU A 15 7.69 11.57 20.19
N ALA A 16 6.76 10.83 19.61
CA ALA A 16 6.99 10.17 18.34
C ALA A 16 7.17 11.26 17.28
N SER A 17 8.41 11.68 17.05
CA SER A 17 8.74 12.49 15.89
C SER A 17 8.66 11.57 14.67
N ALA A 18 7.56 11.65 13.91
CA ALA A 18 7.54 11.12 12.55
C ALA A 18 8.59 11.89 11.75
N GLY A 19 9.69 11.21 11.41
CA GLY A 19 10.62 11.74 10.41
C GLY A 19 9.91 11.82 9.05
N PRO A 20 10.38 12.68 8.13
CA PRO A 20 9.83 12.72 6.78
C PRO A 20 9.93 11.32 6.16
N ALA A 21 8.79 10.77 5.75
CA ALA A 21 8.71 9.49 5.08
C ALA A 21 9.58 9.55 3.83
N ALA A 22 10.55 8.65 3.72
CA ALA A 22 11.31 8.49 2.49
C ALA A 22 10.35 8.06 1.39
N ALA A 23 10.36 8.76 0.26
CA ALA A 23 9.54 8.39 -0.90
C ALA A 23 9.84 6.95 -1.32
N TYR A 24 8.84 6.09 -1.24
CA TYR A 24 8.83 4.71 -1.70
C TYR A 24 8.81 4.65 -3.23
N THR A 25 9.35 3.57 -3.82
CA THR A 25 9.51 3.50 -5.27
C THR A 25 8.17 3.42 -6.03
N HIS A 26 7.15 2.77 -5.45
CA HIS A 26 5.91 2.44 -6.18
C HIS A 26 4.58 2.73 -5.46
N TRP A 27 4.55 2.58 -4.13
CA TRP A 27 3.34 2.80 -3.33
C TRP A 27 3.66 3.81 -2.22
N ASN A 28 3.36 5.07 -2.50
CA ASN A 28 3.58 6.20 -1.61
C ASN A 28 2.32 6.60 -0.87
N ASP A 29 2.48 7.34 0.22
CA ASP A 29 1.41 8.04 0.94
C ASP A 29 0.19 7.14 1.18
N ILE A 30 0.45 5.93 1.68
CA ILE A 30 -0.58 4.95 1.99
C ILE A 30 -1.43 5.50 3.12
N ARG A 31 -2.72 5.63 2.85
CA ARG A 31 -3.70 6.25 3.73
C ARG A 31 -5.02 5.49 3.67
N ALA A 32 -5.80 5.62 4.73
CA ALA A 32 -7.03 4.87 4.89
C ALA A 32 -8.17 5.78 5.33
N SER A 33 -9.38 5.42 4.94
CA SER A 33 -10.59 5.91 5.57
C SER A 33 -10.74 5.34 6.99
N ALA A 34 -11.73 5.84 7.73
CA ALA A 34 -12.24 5.12 8.88
C ALA A 34 -12.94 3.82 8.44
N LEU A 35 -13.34 2.99 9.41
CA LEU A 35 -14.11 1.77 9.14
C LEU A 35 -15.50 2.16 8.60
N LEU A 36 -15.78 1.73 7.38
CA LEU A 36 -17.04 1.94 6.67
C LEU A 36 -18.07 0.87 7.06
N PRO A 37 -19.37 1.07 6.75
CA PRO A 37 -20.39 0.03 6.87
C PRO A 37 -19.99 -1.26 6.18
N GLY A 38 -20.18 -2.39 6.87
CA GLY A 38 -19.79 -3.71 6.38
C GLY A 38 -18.36 -4.12 6.73
N ASP A 39 -17.74 -3.45 7.70
CA ASP A 39 -16.41 -3.78 8.22
C ASP A 39 -15.30 -3.68 7.17
N VAL A 40 -15.42 -2.69 6.28
CA VAL A 40 -14.47 -2.43 5.19
C VAL A 40 -13.79 -1.08 5.37
N VAL A 41 -12.66 -0.88 4.71
CA VAL A 41 -11.90 0.37 4.67
C VAL A 41 -11.54 0.69 3.23
N THR A 42 -11.51 1.96 2.87
CA THR A 42 -10.93 2.41 1.60
C THR A 42 -9.46 2.75 1.83
N LEU A 43 -8.56 2.00 1.19
CA LEU A 43 -7.12 2.25 1.19
C LEU A 43 -6.74 2.99 -0.09
N ARG A 44 -5.92 4.03 0.06
CA ARG A 44 -5.39 4.85 -1.03
C ARG A 44 -3.88 4.89 -1.02
N THR A 45 -3.28 5.01 -2.20
CA THR A 45 -1.83 5.18 -2.38
C THR A 45 -1.54 6.01 -3.61
N GLU A 46 -0.41 6.72 -3.61
CA GLU A 46 0.13 7.36 -4.81
C GLU A 46 1.04 6.39 -5.57
N SER A 47 0.77 6.21 -6.87
CA SER A 47 1.58 5.35 -7.73
C SER A 47 1.94 5.99 -9.06
N ALA A 48 3.24 6.14 -9.32
CA ALA A 48 3.78 6.83 -10.50
C ALA A 48 3.44 6.18 -11.86
N HIS A 49 2.89 4.97 -11.86
CA HIS A 49 2.62 4.19 -13.08
C HIS A 49 1.30 4.52 -13.77
N GLY A 50 0.44 5.33 -13.13
CA GLY A 50 -0.81 5.80 -13.71
C GLY A 50 -1.83 4.68 -14.01
N PRO A 51 -2.95 5.01 -14.69
CA PRO A 51 -3.97 4.03 -15.04
C PRO A 51 -3.49 3.10 -16.16
N GLY A 52 -3.84 1.80 -16.08
CA GLY A 52 -3.56 0.80 -17.12
C GLY A 52 -2.46 -0.22 -16.80
N VAL A 53 -1.83 -0.11 -15.64
CA VAL A 53 -0.90 -1.11 -15.09
C VAL A 53 -1.65 -2.00 -14.09
N SER A 54 -1.31 -3.28 -14.03
CA SER A 54 -1.93 -4.19 -13.05
C SER A 54 -1.36 -3.89 -11.66
N ASN A 55 -2.01 -2.97 -10.96
CA ASN A 55 -1.74 -2.63 -9.56
C ASN A 55 -2.88 -3.16 -8.69
N THR A 56 -2.54 -3.99 -7.70
CA THR A 56 -3.53 -4.66 -6.85
C THR A 56 -3.13 -4.54 -5.39
N LEU A 57 -4.13 -4.33 -4.54
CA LEU A 57 -4.00 -4.42 -3.10
C LEU A 57 -4.19 -5.88 -2.66
N LEU A 58 -3.39 -6.32 -1.71
CA LEU A 58 -3.37 -7.69 -1.20
C LEU A 58 -3.81 -7.72 0.26
N PHE A 59 -4.63 -8.71 0.63
CA PHE A 59 -5.06 -8.89 2.02
C PHE A 59 -5.38 -10.35 2.33
N ARG A 60 -5.38 -10.71 3.63
CA ARG A 60 -5.75 -12.06 4.08
C ARG A 60 -7.27 -12.21 4.22
N HIS A 61 -7.78 -13.32 3.71
CA HIS A 61 -9.13 -13.82 3.96
C HIS A 61 -9.13 -15.36 4.06
N GLU A 62 -9.33 -16.07 2.96
CA GLU A 62 -9.11 -17.52 2.82
C GLU A 62 -7.83 -17.73 1.99
N GLY A 63 -6.68 -17.41 2.59
CA GLY A 63 -5.42 -17.16 1.89
C GLY A 63 -5.26 -15.69 1.49
N ILE A 64 -4.32 -15.40 0.58
CA ILE A 64 -4.08 -14.05 0.07
C ILE A 64 -4.97 -13.76 -1.13
N VAL A 65 -5.78 -12.72 -1.01
CA VAL A 65 -6.71 -12.23 -2.04
C VAL A 65 -6.18 -10.92 -2.62
N GLU A 66 -6.48 -10.68 -3.90
CA GLU A 66 -6.06 -9.50 -4.66
C GLU A 66 -7.29 -8.66 -5.01
N ALA A 67 -7.26 -7.37 -4.72
CA ALA A 67 -8.26 -6.39 -5.15
C ALA A 67 -7.62 -5.40 -6.12
N PRO A 68 -8.21 -5.18 -7.32
CA PRO A 68 -7.68 -4.20 -8.25
C PRO A 68 -7.79 -2.79 -7.66
N LEU A 69 -6.71 -2.03 -7.80
CA LEU A 69 -6.71 -0.62 -7.46
C LEU A 69 -7.27 0.21 -8.63
N SER A 70 -8.17 1.14 -8.32
CA SER A 70 -8.82 2.02 -9.30
C SER A 70 -8.35 3.47 -9.14
N PRO A 71 -8.13 4.22 -10.23
CA PRO A 71 -7.75 5.63 -10.13
C PRO A 71 -8.90 6.47 -9.57
N VAL A 72 -8.56 7.48 -8.77
CA VAL A 72 -9.50 8.49 -8.28
C VAL A 72 -8.93 9.90 -8.42
N ASP A 73 -9.82 10.88 -8.57
CA ASP A 73 -9.49 12.28 -8.82
C ASP A 73 -9.06 13.04 -7.54
N ASP A 74 -8.46 12.36 -6.57
CA ASP A 74 -7.97 12.93 -5.31
C ASP A 74 -6.50 13.37 -5.38
N GLY A 75 -5.82 13.07 -6.48
CA GLY A 75 -4.42 13.41 -6.69
C GLY A 75 -3.98 13.10 -8.13
N PRO A 76 -2.74 13.45 -8.51
CA PRO A 76 -2.25 13.23 -9.87
C PRO A 76 -2.13 11.73 -10.23
N SER A 77 -2.04 10.87 -9.21
CA SER A 77 -1.74 9.44 -9.34
C SER A 77 -2.37 8.58 -8.24
N THR A 78 -3.47 9.07 -7.64
CA THR A 78 -4.12 8.36 -6.53
C THR A 78 -4.83 7.13 -7.05
N LEU A 79 -4.55 6.00 -6.41
CA LEU A 79 -5.24 4.75 -6.61
C LEU A 79 -5.92 4.31 -5.31
N GLU A 80 -7.09 3.70 -5.41
CA GLU A 80 -7.85 3.22 -4.25
C GLU A 80 -8.44 1.82 -4.43
N ALA A 81 -8.69 1.15 -3.31
CA ALA A 81 -9.53 -0.04 -3.23
C ALA A 81 -10.23 -0.10 -1.87
N THR A 82 -11.48 -0.59 -1.87
CA THR A 82 -12.21 -0.90 -0.65
C THR A 82 -12.06 -2.38 -0.32
N VAL A 83 -11.54 -2.68 0.87
CA VAL A 83 -11.20 -4.04 1.33
C VAL A 83 -11.60 -4.24 2.79
N PRO A 84 -11.67 -5.48 3.31
CA PRO A 84 -11.98 -5.71 4.72
C PRO A 84 -11.01 -4.97 5.64
N GLY A 85 -11.54 -4.25 6.63
CA GLY A 85 -10.80 -3.41 7.56
C GLY A 85 -10.30 -4.15 8.82
N PRO A 86 -9.54 -3.47 9.70
CA PRO A 86 -9.10 -4.02 10.96
C PRO A 86 -10.26 -4.02 11.99
N VAL A 87 -10.95 -5.16 12.15
CA VAL A 87 -11.98 -5.34 13.18
C VAL A 87 -11.38 -6.06 14.37
N GLY A 88 -11.17 -5.34 15.47
CA GLY A 88 -10.69 -5.90 16.75
C GLY A 88 -9.21 -6.26 16.79
N GLU A 89 -8.56 -6.47 15.64
CA GLU A 89 -7.13 -6.75 15.54
C GLU A 89 -6.46 -6.03 14.36
N ARG A 90 -5.14 -5.85 14.45
CA ARG A 90 -4.30 -5.27 13.40
C ARG A 90 -4.41 -6.11 12.13
N ARG A 91 -4.65 -5.46 10.99
CA ARG A 91 -4.75 -6.12 9.69
C ARG A 91 -3.60 -5.68 8.77
N PRO A 92 -2.73 -6.61 8.34
CA PRO A 92 -1.70 -6.33 7.35
C PRO A 92 -2.28 -6.32 5.93
N TYR A 93 -1.68 -5.48 5.09
CA TYR A 93 -1.97 -5.37 3.67
C TYR A 93 -0.68 -5.47 2.86
N GLY A 94 -0.84 -5.83 1.59
CA GLY A 94 0.23 -5.91 0.62
C GLY A 94 -0.14 -5.19 -0.67
N PHE A 95 0.80 -5.13 -1.60
CA PHE A 95 0.59 -4.57 -2.92
C PHE A 95 1.34 -5.38 -3.96
N ARG A 96 0.78 -5.46 -5.17
CA ARG A 96 1.47 -6.04 -6.33
C ARG A 96 1.35 -5.09 -7.51
N LEU A 97 2.46 -4.90 -8.21
CA LEU A 97 2.55 -4.13 -9.43
C LEU A 97 3.22 -4.99 -10.49
N LEU A 98 2.54 -5.18 -11.63
CA LEU A 98 3.12 -5.77 -12.82
C LEU A 98 3.23 -4.70 -13.91
N ALA A 99 4.44 -4.21 -14.16
CA ALA A 99 4.71 -3.13 -15.11
C ALA A 99 5.86 -3.54 -16.05
N ASN A 100 5.63 -3.47 -17.37
CA ASN A 100 6.65 -3.77 -18.39
C ASN A 100 7.32 -5.15 -18.24
N GLY A 101 6.60 -6.16 -17.73
CA GLY A 101 7.12 -7.50 -17.48
C GLY A 101 7.91 -7.65 -16.19
N THR A 102 8.08 -6.58 -15.41
CA THR A 102 8.68 -6.60 -14.07
C THR A 102 7.59 -6.70 -13.01
N LEU A 103 7.81 -7.57 -12.05
CA LEU A 103 6.97 -7.73 -10.87
C LEU A 103 7.60 -7.03 -9.67
N ASP A 104 6.84 -6.13 -9.06
CA ASP A 104 7.13 -5.56 -7.74
C ASP A 104 6.05 -6.04 -6.75
N LEU A 105 6.50 -6.50 -5.59
CA LEU A 105 5.65 -7.12 -4.58
C LEU A 105 5.95 -6.59 -3.18
N LEU A 106 4.93 -6.09 -2.51
CA LEU A 106 4.88 -5.94 -1.05
C LEU A 106 3.97 -7.05 -0.52
N ALA A 107 4.55 -8.12 0.02
CA ALA A 107 3.79 -9.27 0.50
C ALA A 107 3.00 -8.94 1.77
N VAL A 108 1.83 -9.57 1.95
CA VAL A 108 1.04 -9.45 3.18
C VAL A 108 1.84 -10.06 4.34
N GLN A 109 2.10 -9.27 5.38
CA GLN A 109 2.88 -9.72 6.53
C GLN A 109 2.16 -10.82 7.31
N LEU A 110 2.93 -11.81 7.77
CA LEU A 110 2.45 -12.85 8.65
C LEU A 110 2.42 -12.35 10.10
N ALA A 111 1.59 -12.97 10.93
CA ALA A 111 1.65 -12.72 12.37
C ALA A 111 3.02 -13.18 12.93
N GLU A 112 3.47 -12.53 14.00
CA GLU A 112 4.73 -12.89 14.66
C GLU A 112 4.71 -14.36 15.11
N ASN A 113 5.79 -15.09 14.78
CA ASN A 113 5.94 -16.53 15.08
C ASN A 113 4.87 -17.41 14.41
N ALA A 114 4.35 -17.00 13.25
CA ALA A 114 3.40 -17.79 12.51
C ALA A 114 4.01 -19.13 12.07
N SER A 115 3.14 -20.15 11.98
CA SER A 115 3.42 -21.42 11.29
C SER A 115 2.59 -21.45 10.01
N PRO A 116 3.00 -20.73 8.95
CA PRO A 116 2.19 -20.54 7.75
C PRO A 116 2.05 -21.84 6.95
N ALA A 117 0.88 -22.04 6.36
CA ALA A 117 0.70 -22.93 5.22
C ALA A 117 1.08 -22.19 3.91
N PRO A 118 1.33 -22.89 2.79
CA PRO A 118 1.63 -22.25 1.51
C PRO A 118 0.60 -21.19 1.09
N ALA A 119 -0.69 -21.43 1.34
CA ALA A 119 -1.77 -20.51 1.00
C ALA A 119 -1.76 -19.19 1.81
N ASP A 120 -1.08 -19.16 2.96
CA ASP A 120 -0.90 -17.94 3.76
C ASP A 120 0.17 -17.00 3.17
N LEU A 121 1.02 -17.52 2.28
CA LEU A 121 2.04 -16.75 1.59
C LEU A 121 1.48 -16.05 0.34
N THR A 122 2.10 -14.92 0.01
CA THR A 122 1.74 -14.15 -1.17
C THR A 122 2.35 -14.79 -2.41
N ARG A 123 1.52 -15.07 -3.43
CA ARG A 123 2.01 -15.59 -4.71
C ARG A 123 2.91 -14.56 -5.39
N LEU A 124 4.13 -14.97 -5.69
CA LEU A 124 5.11 -14.21 -6.46
C LEU A 124 4.85 -14.44 -7.95
N ALA A 125 4.92 -15.70 -8.39
CA ALA A 125 4.79 -16.05 -9.80
C ALA A 125 4.10 -17.39 -10.01
N GLU A 126 3.54 -17.55 -11.21
CA GLU A 126 3.13 -18.81 -11.79
C GLU A 126 4.09 -19.13 -12.93
N ASP A 127 4.31 -20.42 -13.15
CA ASP A 127 5.12 -20.92 -14.25
C ASP A 127 4.32 -21.97 -15.02
N PRO A 128 4.55 -22.14 -16.34
CA PRO A 128 3.94 -23.21 -17.10
C PRO A 128 4.25 -24.61 -16.54
N VAL A 129 3.54 -25.61 -17.05
CA VAL A 129 3.81 -27.01 -16.73
C VAL A 129 4.52 -27.64 -17.92
N GLY A 130 5.59 -28.38 -17.66
CA GLY A 130 6.32 -29.19 -18.63
C GLY A 130 7.37 -28.43 -19.42
N ASP A 131 7.83 -27.28 -18.93
CA ASP A 131 8.92 -26.49 -19.50
C ASP A 131 10.28 -26.72 -18.82
N GLU A 132 10.33 -27.55 -17.77
CA GLU A 132 11.60 -28.01 -17.22
C GLU A 132 12.47 -28.83 -18.21
N SER A 133 13.77 -28.84 -17.97
CA SER A 133 14.77 -29.30 -18.95
C SER A 133 15.05 -30.83 -19.00
N PHE A 134 14.49 -31.64 -18.11
CA PHE A 134 14.89 -33.03 -17.82
C PHE A 134 13.78 -34.09 -17.84
N GLY A 135 12.54 -33.75 -18.19
CA GLY A 135 11.38 -34.64 -18.20
C GLY A 135 10.90 -35.08 -16.81
N ARG A 136 11.06 -34.26 -15.77
CA ARG A 136 10.86 -34.64 -14.36
C ARG A 136 9.84 -33.73 -13.65
N PRO A 137 8.62 -34.22 -13.37
CA PRO A 137 7.57 -33.42 -12.72
C PRO A 137 7.94 -32.83 -11.36
N HIS A 138 8.88 -33.45 -10.62
CA HIS A 138 9.30 -32.93 -9.32
C HIS A 138 10.24 -31.74 -9.43
N LEU A 139 10.86 -31.53 -10.60
CA LEU A 139 11.72 -30.37 -10.89
C LEU A 139 10.95 -29.26 -11.60
N ASP A 140 9.82 -29.55 -12.23
CA ASP A 140 8.92 -28.61 -12.89
C ASP A 140 8.21 -27.73 -11.84
N LEU A 141 8.77 -26.56 -11.53
CA LEU A 141 8.18 -25.61 -10.59
C LEU A 141 7.05 -24.87 -11.29
N VAL A 142 5.88 -24.80 -10.65
CA VAL A 142 4.68 -24.18 -11.25
C VAL A 142 4.22 -22.94 -10.49
N GLU A 143 4.74 -22.73 -9.28
CA GLU A 143 4.38 -21.59 -8.45
C GLU A 143 5.48 -21.30 -7.42
N CYS A 144 5.78 -20.01 -7.23
CA CYS A 144 6.58 -19.53 -6.11
C CYS A 144 5.73 -18.55 -5.28
N ARG A 145 5.72 -18.75 -3.96
CA ARG A 145 5.10 -17.81 -3.00
C ARG A 145 6.13 -17.35 -1.98
N VAL A 146 5.96 -16.13 -1.49
CA VAL A 146 6.84 -15.52 -0.48
C VAL A 146 6.03 -14.86 0.63
N GLY A 147 6.62 -14.76 1.81
CA GLY A 147 6.07 -14.01 2.93
C GLY A 147 7.07 -13.92 4.07
N ARG A 148 6.81 -13.03 5.02
CA ARG A 148 7.67 -12.84 6.19
C ARG A 148 6.86 -12.51 7.42
N ASP A 149 7.42 -12.79 8.58
CA ASP A 149 7.07 -12.12 9.83
C ASP A 149 8.21 -11.17 10.25
N GLY A 150 8.27 -10.77 11.52
CA GLY A 150 9.35 -9.92 12.04
C GLY A 150 10.71 -10.61 12.16
N GLN A 151 10.78 -11.95 12.05
CA GLN A 151 12.02 -12.71 12.29
C GLN A 151 12.46 -13.56 11.10
N ARG A 152 11.51 -14.09 10.31
CA ARG A 152 11.75 -15.15 9.33
C ARG A 152 11.26 -14.74 7.95
N LEU A 153 12.01 -15.16 6.95
CA LEU A 153 11.55 -15.21 5.57
C LEU A 153 11.00 -16.61 5.26
N TYR A 154 9.93 -16.66 4.48
CA TYR A 154 9.28 -17.88 4.05
C TYR A 154 9.15 -17.87 2.52
N ALA A 155 9.38 -19.03 1.91
CA ALA A 155 9.08 -19.28 0.52
C ALA A 155 8.43 -20.64 0.34
N ALA A 156 7.36 -20.71 -0.44
CA ALA A 156 6.76 -21.97 -0.85
C ALA A 156 6.99 -22.18 -2.34
N LEU A 157 7.52 -23.35 -2.69
CA LEU A 157 7.70 -23.81 -4.06
C LEU A 157 6.67 -24.91 -4.33
N ARG A 158 5.85 -24.77 -5.37
CA ARG A 158 4.96 -25.85 -5.85
C ARG A 158 5.53 -26.44 -7.12
N ASN A 159 5.51 -27.76 -7.26
CA ASN A 159 5.91 -28.43 -8.51
C ASN A 159 4.73 -29.14 -9.19
N ALA A 160 4.94 -29.61 -10.42
CA ALA A 160 3.92 -30.32 -11.20
C ALA A 160 3.60 -31.72 -10.65
N GLY A 161 4.44 -32.25 -9.75
CA GLY A 161 4.12 -33.40 -8.92
C GLY A 161 5.31 -34.30 -8.59
N GLY A 162 5.06 -35.36 -7.82
CA GLY A 162 6.11 -36.32 -7.45
C GLY A 162 6.89 -35.95 -6.18
N GLY A 163 6.42 -34.96 -5.43
CA GLY A 163 7.01 -34.52 -4.16
C GLY A 163 8.34 -33.80 -4.34
N PHE A 164 9.14 -33.70 -3.27
CA PHE A 164 10.44 -33.01 -3.27
C PHE A 164 11.60 -33.97 -2.95
N PRO A 165 11.80 -35.06 -3.71
CA PRO A 165 12.92 -35.95 -3.47
C PRO A 165 14.23 -35.19 -3.66
N VAL A 166 15.14 -35.30 -2.70
CA VAL A 166 16.51 -34.73 -2.80
C VAL A 166 17.51 -35.71 -3.42
N SER A 167 17.10 -36.96 -3.67
CA SER A 167 17.92 -37.95 -4.37
C SER A 167 17.08 -39.06 -5.02
N GLN A 168 17.56 -39.57 -6.16
CA GLN A 168 17.10 -40.78 -6.81
C GLN A 168 18.30 -41.53 -7.41
N GLY A 169 18.70 -42.62 -6.77
CA GLY A 169 19.89 -43.38 -7.14
C GLY A 169 21.17 -42.55 -6.97
N LEU A 170 21.89 -42.30 -8.08
CA LEU A 170 23.12 -41.49 -8.11
C LEU A 170 22.89 -40.04 -8.57
N THR A 171 21.62 -39.64 -8.72
CA THR A 171 21.24 -38.27 -9.05
C THR A 171 20.70 -37.60 -7.80
N PHE A 172 21.18 -36.38 -7.53
CA PHE A 172 20.73 -35.56 -6.41
C PHE A 172 19.95 -34.36 -6.95
N PHE A 173 19.11 -33.77 -6.12
CA PHE A 173 18.27 -32.63 -6.50
C PHE A 173 18.31 -31.56 -5.41
N SER A 174 18.20 -30.32 -5.82
CA SER A 174 18.00 -29.18 -4.92
C SER A 174 16.79 -28.37 -5.35
N TYR A 175 16.11 -27.81 -4.36
CA TYR A 175 15.00 -26.87 -4.51
C TYR A 175 15.36 -25.64 -3.70
N LEU A 176 15.30 -24.47 -4.31
CA LEU A 176 15.78 -23.26 -3.66
C LEU A 176 15.00 -22.00 -4.02
N LEU A 177 14.95 -21.07 -3.07
CA LEU A 177 14.65 -19.67 -3.35
C LEU A 177 15.97 -18.94 -3.53
N GLY A 178 16.22 -18.42 -4.73
CA GLY A 178 17.34 -17.53 -5.00
C GLY A 178 17.01 -16.11 -4.58
N ILE A 179 18.01 -15.39 -4.06
CA ILE A 179 17.93 -14.01 -3.59
C ILE A 179 19.13 -13.26 -4.15
N LYS A 180 18.91 -12.13 -4.82
CA LYS A 180 19.97 -11.25 -5.31
C LYS A 180 19.67 -9.77 -5.11
N GLU A 181 20.67 -8.94 -5.36
CA GLU A 181 20.52 -7.49 -5.42
C GLU A 181 19.52 -7.10 -6.53
N PRO A 182 18.48 -6.31 -6.21
CA PRO A 182 17.53 -5.83 -7.20
C PRO A 182 18.18 -5.02 -8.32
N GLY A 183 17.90 -5.38 -9.57
CA GLY A 183 18.45 -4.70 -10.75
C GLY A 183 19.84 -5.18 -11.17
N ALA A 184 20.50 -6.04 -10.40
CA ALA A 184 21.73 -6.71 -10.84
C ALA A 184 21.38 -7.77 -11.91
N GLY A 185 21.95 -7.66 -13.11
CA GLY A 185 21.73 -8.63 -14.19
C GLY A 185 22.30 -10.01 -13.83
N ASP A 186 23.63 -10.05 -13.73
CA ASP A 186 24.42 -11.25 -13.41
C ASP A 186 25.32 -10.93 -12.20
N PRO A 187 24.82 -11.07 -10.96
CA PRO A 187 25.62 -10.75 -9.79
C PRO A 187 26.68 -11.83 -9.56
N ASP A 188 27.90 -11.41 -9.21
CA ASP A 188 29.01 -12.31 -8.81
C ASP A 188 28.69 -13.09 -7.53
N THR A 189 27.71 -12.62 -6.75
CA THR A 189 27.28 -13.27 -5.51
C THR A 189 25.77 -13.23 -5.37
N LEU A 190 25.18 -14.37 -5.03
CA LEU A 190 23.75 -14.50 -4.71
C LEU A 190 23.57 -15.26 -3.40
N PHE A 191 22.37 -15.19 -2.84
CA PHE A 191 21.99 -15.92 -1.64
C PHE A 191 20.89 -16.91 -1.96
N ALA A 192 20.81 -18.02 -1.23
CA ALA A 192 19.74 -18.99 -1.45
C ALA A 192 19.36 -19.77 -0.20
N LEU A 193 18.06 -20.01 -0.04
CA LEU A 193 17.55 -21.03 0.88
C LEU A 193 17.53 -22.34 0.08
N ILE A 194 18.38 -23.31 0.43
CA ILE A 194 18.58 -24.53 -0.36
C ILE A 194 18.11 -25.75 0.42
N GLN A 195 17.12 -26.46 -0.10
CA GLN A 195 16.76 -27.82 0.35
C GLN A 195 17.42 -28.84 -0.58
N THR A 196 18.26 -29.72 -0.02
CA THR A 196 19.03 -30.71 -0.77
C THR A 196 19.43 -31.89 0.12
N VAL A 197 20.20 -32.83 -0.42
CA VAL A 197 20.80 -33.95 0.31
C VAL A 197 21.80 -33.46 1.35
N THR A 198 21.87 -34.13 2.51
CA THR A 198 22.98 -33.97 3.45
C THR A 198 24.15 -34.86 3.03
N ALA A 199 25.21 -34.24 2.53
CA ALA A 199 26.51 -34.84 2.28
C ALA A 199 27.54 -34.12 3.15
N SER A 200 27.93 -34.76 4.26
CA SER A 200 28.80 -34.16 5.28
C SER A 200 30.09 -33.57 4.67
N GLY A 201 30.33 -32.28 4.97
CA GLY A 201 31.48 -31.54 4.46
C GLY A 201 31.39 -31.10 2.99
N ILE A 202 30.26 -31.36 2.31
CA ILE A 202 30.02 -30.98 0.92
C ILE A 202 28.84 -30.01 0.84
N ILE A 203 27.64 -30.46 1.19
CA ILE A 203 26.41 -29.66 1.14
C ILE A 203 25.37 -30.26 2.07
N GLU A 204 24.50 -29.42 2.61
CA GLU A 204 23.34 -29.83 3.39
C GLU A 204 22.25 -28.76 3.24
N PRO A 205 21.02 -29.01 3.70
CA PRO A 205 20.02 -27.95 3.76
C PRO A 205 20.52 -26.73 4.54
N GLY A 206 20.32 -25.53 3.99
CA GLY A 206 20.78 -24.31 4.64
C GLY A 206 20.53 -23.03 3.86
N LEU A 207 20.82 -21.91 4.52
CA LEU A 207 20.92 -20.60 3.90
C LEU A 207 22.38 -20.37 3.48
N TYR A 208 22.60 -20.11 2.20
CA TYR A 208 23.93 -20.01 1.60
C TYR A 208 24.16 -18.65 0.96
N GLN A 209 25.41 -18.18 1.06
CA GLN A 209 26.01 -17.23 0.13
C GLN A 209 26.73 -18.04 -0.96
N ILE A 210 26.49 -17.70 -2.22
CA ILE A 210 26.99 -18.40 -3.41
C ILE A 210 27.87 -17.43 -4.19
N ASN A 211 29.17 -17.71 -4.28
CA ASN A 211 30.17 -16.80 -4.87
C ASN A 211 30.66 -17.25 -6.27
N GLY A 212 29.96 -18.21 -6.88
CA GLY A 212 30.38 -18.87 -8.11
C GLY A 212 29.55 -20.11 -8.41
N GLU A 213 29.98 -20.89 -9.39
CA GLU A 213 29.25 -22.06 -9.91
C GLU A 213 29.64 -23.38 -9.19
N GLY A 214 30.72 -23.38 -8.41
CA GLY A 214 31.26 -24.57 -7.76
C GLY A 214 30.71 -24.80 -6.35
N LEU A 215 30.73 -26.06 -5.90
CA LEU A 215 30.38 -26.41 -4.51
C LEU A 215 31.33 -25.76 -3.48
N SER A 216 32.58 -25.46 -3.87
CA SER A 216 33.53 -24.73 -3.03
C SER A 216 33.16 -23.27 -2.81
N ASP A 217 32.25 -22.74 -3.63
CA ASP A 217 31.86 -21.32 -3.62
C ASP A 217 30.63 -21.09 -2.72
N LEU A 218 30.11 -22.17 -2.13
CA LEU A 218 29.00 -22.18 -1.18
C LEU A 218 29.49 -21.94 0.25
N VAL A 219 29.03 -20.86 0.86
CA VAL A 219 29.26 -20.56 2.27
C VAL A 219 27.94 -20.62 3.01
N LYS A 220 27.76 -21.61 3.91
CA LYS A 220 26.57 -21.69 4.75
C LYS A 220 26.61 -20.56 5.79
N ILE A 221 25.57 -19.73 5.80
CA ILE A 221 25.45 -18.57 6.70
C ILE A 221 24.31 -18.69 7.70
N GLY A 222 23.41 -19.67 7.50
CA GLY A 222 22.29 -19.93 8.40
C GLY A 222 21.64 -21.28 8.16
N GLU A 223 20.72 -21.64 9.05
CA GLU A 223 19.90 -22.85 8.93
C GLU A 223 18.58 -22.54 8.23
N ILE A 224 18.03 -23.54 7.56
CA ILE A 224 16.65 -23.47 7.05
C ILE A 224 15.76 -24.48 7.75
N THR A 225 14.47 -24.20 7.74
CA THR A 225 13.43 -25.19 8.02
C THR A 225 12.71 -25.51 6.72
N ALA A 226 12.65 -26.79 6.36
CA ALA A 226 11.93 -27.31 5.22
C ALA A 226 10.72 -28.11 5.69
N THR A 227 9.54 -27.86 5.13
CA THR A 227 8.30 -28.56 5.43
C THR A 227 7.58 -28.90 4.14
N GLU A 228 7.36 -30.19 3.90
CA GLU A 228 6.60 -30.65 2.73
C GLU A 228 5.11 -30.69 3.04
N PHE A 229 4.31 -30.29 2.05
CA PHE A 229 2.86 -30.37 2.01
C PHE A 229 2.47 -31.28 0.82
N PRO A 230 2.51 -32.62 1.00
CA PRO A 230 2.36 -33.56 -0.13
C PRO A 230 1.01 -33.49 -0.83
N GLY A 231 -0.04 -33.08 -0.12
CA GLY A 231 -1.38 -32.90 -0.70
C GLY A 231 -1.45 -31.83 -1.79
N ASP A 232 -0.56 -30.84 -1.71
CA ASP A 232 -0.53 -29.68 -2.60
C ASP A 232 0.71 -29.66 -3.50
N ASN A 233 1.58 -30.67 -3.41
CA ASN A 233 2.91 -30.69 -4.02
C ASN A 233 3.73 -29.42 -3.71
N CYS A 234 3.67 -28.95 -2.45
CA CYS A 234 4.37 -27.75 -2.00
C CYS A 234 5.51 -28.07 -1.02
N LEU A 235 6.61 -27.33 -1.14
CA LEU A 235 7.72 -27.30 -0.20
C LEU A 235 7.84 -25.89 0.37
N LEU A 236 7.67 -25.77 1.68
CA LEU A 236 7.86 -24.53 2.41
C LEU A 236 9.28 -24.49 2.98
N LEU A 237 10.04 -23.48 2.59
CA LEU A 237 11.37 -23.15 3.10
C LEU A 237 11.29 -21.90 3.97
N SER A 238 12.06 -21.85 5.05
CA SER A 238 12.21 -20.61 5.84
C SER A 238 13.57 -20.50 6.49
N CYS A 239 14.04 -19.27 6.68
CA CYS A 239 15.30 -18.95 7.37
C CYS A 239 15.10 -17.75 8.31
N GLN A 240 16.07 -17.50 9.20
CA GLN A 240 16.09 -16.27 9.96
C GLN A 240 16.54 -15.10 9.06
N LEU A 241 15.81 -13.99 9.11
CA LEU A 241 16.20 -12.74 8.43
C LEU A 241 17.49 -12.17 9.03
N ALA A 242 17.75 -12.44 10.31
CA ALA A 242 18.98 -12.06 11.00
C ALA A 242 20.24 -12.66 10.36
N ASP A 243 20.18 -13.90 9.83
CA ASP A 243 21.33 -14.56 9.22
C ASP A 243 21.73 -13.87 7.89
N LEU A 244 20.75 -13.41 7.11
CA LEU A 244 20.96 -12.61 5.90
C LEU A 244 21.47 -11.21 6.26
N THR A 245 20.76 -10.51 7.14
CA THR A 245 21.06 -9.10 7.46
C THR A 245 22.34 -8.93 8.27
N ALA A 246 22.87 -9.99 8.89
CA ALA A 246 24.19 -10.00 9.52
C ALA A 246 25.36 -10.24 8.54
N ASN A 247 25.08 -10.70 7.31
CA ASN A 247 26.11 -11.00 6.33
C ASN A 247 26.68 -9.70 5.70
N PRO A 248 28.01 -9.47 5.73
CA PRO A 248 28.59 -8.23 5.19
C PRO A 248 28.39 -8.00 3.68
N VAL A 249 28.30 -9.08 2.89
CA VAL A 249 28.06 -8.98 1.44
C VAL A 249 26.59 -8.63 1.17
N PHE A 250 25.65 -9.14 1.96
CA PHE A 250 24.25 -8.72 1.88
C PHE A 250 24.11 -7.25 2.28
N GLN A 251 24.77 -6.84 3.36
CA GLN A 251 24.76 -5.45 3.86
C GLN A 251 25.36 -4.44 2.87
N SER A 252 26.22 -4.85 1.93
CA SER A 252 26.86 -3.88 1.04
C SER A 252 25.92 -3.29 -0.01
N TRP A 253 24.78 -3.94 -0.27
CA TRP A 253 23.76 -3.48 -1.23
C TRP A 253 22.35 -3.37 -0.62
N PHE A 254 22.07 -4.04 0.50
CA PHE A 254 20.78 -3.93 1.17
C PHE A 254 20.61 -2.58 1.85
N ASP A 255 19.53 -1.85 1.52
CA ASP A 255 19.17 -0.58 2.15
C ASP A 255 18.07 -0.79 3.19
N PRO A 256 18.32 -0.61 4.49
CA PRO A 256 17.27 -0.71 5.51
C PRO A 256 16.15 0.34 5.39
N ALA A 257 16.38 1.48 4.73
CA ALA A 257 15.35 2.49 4.47
C ALA A 257 14.44 2.09 3.28
N ASP A 258 14.98 1.30 2.35
CA ASP A 258 14.26 0.72 1.21
C ASP A 258 14.56 -0.78 1.09
N PRO A 259 14.05 -1.59 2.03
CA PRO A 259 14.46 -2.98 2.13
C PRO A 259 13.81 -3.80 1.00
N ARG A 260 14.60 -4.11 -0.03
CA ARG A 260 14.17 -4.87 -1.21
C ARG A 260 15.15 -5.98 -1.56
N ILE A 261 14.61 -7.08 -2.07
CA ILE A 261 15.37 -8.23 -2.58
C ILE A 261 14.72 -8.73 -3.87
N ASP A 262 15.52 -9.19 -4.83
CA ASP A 262 15.01 -9.83 -6.04
C ASP A 262 15.08 -11.34 -5.86
N VAL A 263 13.95 -12.02 -6.06
CA VAL A 263 13.78 -13.43 -5.71
C VAL A 263 13.13 -14.22 -6.82
N ALA A 264 13.51 -15.50 -6.93
CA ALA A 264 12.88 -16.48 -7.82
C ALA A 264 13.03 -17.90 -7.25
N GLY A 265 12.12 -18.79 -7.60
CA GLY A 265 12.22 -20.22 -7.30
C GLY A 265 13.05 -20.94 -8.35
N PHE A 266 13.88 -21.89 -7.92
CA PHE A 266 14.69 -22.72 -8.80
C PHE A 266 14.66 -24.18 -8.36
N SER A 267 14.75 -25.08 -9.34
CA SER A 267 15.04 -26.48 -9.11
C SER A 267 16.31 -26.86 -9.88
N GLN A 268 17.09 -27.79 -9.33
CA GLN A 268 18.32 -28.22 -9.98
C GLN A 268 18.51 -29.72 -9.89
N LYS A 269 19.16 -30.25 -10.92
CA LYS A 269 19.66 -31.62 -10.95
C LYS A 269 21.17 -31.59 -10.73
N ILE A 270 21.63 -32.31 -9.72
CA ILE A 270 23.03 -32.41 -9.34
C ILE A 270 23.53 -33.81 -9.68
N THR A 271 24.62 -33.89 -10.44
CA THR A 271 25.26 -35.16 -10.78
C THR A 271 26.73 -35.17 -10.37
N LEU A 272 27.26 -36.34 -10.01
CA LEU A 272 28.64 -36.50 -9.55
C LEU A 272 29.70 -35.99 -10.54
N PHE A 273 29.41 -36.05 -11.84
CA PHE A 273 30.36 -35.68 -12.90
C PHE A 273 29.99 -34.39 -13.64
N GLY A 274 28.75 -33.93 -13.53
CA GLY A 274 28.23 -32.78 -14.29
C GLY A 274 27.86 -31.58 -13.44
N GLY A 275 28.09 -31.63 -12.12
CA GLY A 275 27.77 -30.52 -11.20
C GLY A 275 26.27 -30.28 -11.06
N ALA A 276 25.93 -29.08 -10.57
CA ALA A 276 24.56 -28.58 -10.51
C ALA A 276 24.15 -28.03 -11.88
N GLN A 277 22.97 -28.43 -12.36
CA GLN A 277 22.36 -27.94 -13.59
C GLN A 277 20.97 -27.44 -13.23
N GLU A 278 20.66 -26.19 -13.59
CA GLU A 278 19.31 -25.66 -13.51
C GLU A 278 18.37 -26.58 -14.29
N ALA A 279 17.32 -27.03 -13.62
CA ALA A 279 16.27 -27.83 -14.22
C ALA A 279 15.11 -26.93 -14.63
N ASP A 280 14.77 -26.00 -13.74
CA ASP A 280 13.68 -25.07 -13.92
C ASP A 280 13.81 -23.81 -13.07
N ARG A 281 13.10 -22.75 -13.46
CA ARG A 281 13.11 -21.44 -12.80
C ARG A 281 11.78 -20.71 -12.98
N THR A 282 11.11 -20.42 -11.87
CA THR A 282 9.91 -19.58 -11.88
C THR A 282 10.24 -18.13 -12.28
N PRO A 283 9.27 -17.37 -12.81
CA PRO A 283 9.43 -15.93 -12.93
C PRO A 283 9.76 -15.33 -11.55
N GLY A 284 10.71 -14.40 -11.55
CA GLY A 284 11.13 -13.71 -10.33
C GLY A 284 10.37 -12.41 -10.11
N GLY A 285 10.77 -11.67 -9.08
CA GLY A 285 10.28 -10.33 -8.83
C GLY A 285 11.00 -9.64 -7.67
N ILE A 286 10.85 -8.33 -7.63
CA ILE A 286 11.36 -7.50 -6.54
C ILE A 286 10.37 -7.60 -5.38
N TRP A 287 10.82 -8.17 -4.28
CA TRP A 287 10.09 -8.25 -3.03
C TRP A 287 10.54 -7.15 -2.06
N HIS A 288 9.63 -6.23 -1.76
CA HIS A 288 9.76 -5.17 -0.78
C HIS A 288 9.45 -5.73 0.62
N LEU A 289 10.43 -5.75 1.51
CA LEU A 289 10.36 -6.29 2.87
C LEU A 289 9.78 -5.26 3.87
N ARG A 290 8.77 -4.51 3.44
CA ARG A 290 8.08 -3.49 4.26
C ARG A 290 6.85 -4.06 4.95
N GLU A 291 6.32 -3.31 5.91
CA GLU A 291 5.04 -3.59 6.55
C GLU A 291 4.06 -2.48 6.19
N VAL A 292 2.86 -2.88 5.77
CA VAL A 292 1.70 -1.99 5.71
C VAL A 292 0.62 -2.68 6.52
N ALA A 293 0.10 -2.01 7.54
CA ALA A 293 -0.95 -2.55 8.37
C ALA A 293 -1.79 -1.40 8.93
N LEU A 294 -3.06 -1.69 9.19
CA LEU A 294 -3.94 -0.80 9.93
C LEU A 294 -4.28 -1.43 11.27
N ASP A 295 -4.22 -0.63 12.32
CA ASP A 295 -4.69 -1.00 13.65
C ASP A 295 -6.17 -0.66 13.79
N PRO A 296 -6.95 -1.44 14.56
CA PRO A 296 -8.31 -1.05 14.90
C PRO A 296 -8.25 0.22 15.78
N GLY A 297 -9.12 1.18 15.51
CA GLY A 297 -9.14 2.45 16.21
C GLY A 297 -10.56 2.98 16.43
N PRO A 298 -10.72 3.94 17.36
CA PRO A 298 -11.93 4.75 17.40
C PRO A 298 -12.07 5.55 16.09
N ASN A 299 -13.29 5.99 15.79
CA ASN A 299 -13.51 7.01 14.77
C ASN A 299 -14.13 8.26 15.39
N HIS A 300 -13.44 9.39 15.32
CA HIS A 300 -13.98 10.70 15.64
C HIS A 300 -14.39 11.40 14.35
N ALA A 301 -15.62 11.92 14.32
CA ALA A 301 -16.10 12.65 13.15
C ALA A 301 -15.15 13.82 12.79
N PRO A 302 -14.90 14.06 11.49
CA PRO A 302 -13.99 15.11 11.05
C PRO A 302 -14.51 16.49 11.40
N VAL A 303 -13.61 17.47 11.44
CA VAL A 303 -13.92 18.89 11.69
C VAL A 303 -13.64 19.69 10.43
N LEU A 304 -14.61 20.52 10.04
CA LEU A 304 -14.49 21.44 8.91
C LEU A 304 -14.32 22.88 9.41
N ALA A 305 -13.41 23.62 8.78
CA ALA A 305 -13.16 25.02 9.07
C ALA A 305 -12.86 25.82 7.80
N ASP A 306 -12.86 27.15 7.93
CA ASP A 306 -12.33 28.10 6.95
C ASP A 306 -12.87 27.92 5.51
N LEU A 307 -14.17 27.64 5.38
CA LEU A 307 -14.85 27.65 4.08
C LEU A 307 -14.75 29.03 3.44
N THR A 308 -13.95 29.12 2.38
CA THR A 308 -13.65 30.36 1.67
C THR A 308 -14.24 30.31 0.28
N LEU A 309 -14.94 31.39 -0.09
CA LEU A 309 -15.64 31.52 -1.36
C LEU A 309 -14.99 32.63 -2.18
N PRO A 310 -14.79 32.42 -3.49
CA PRO A 310 -14.33 33.49 -4.37
C PRO A 310 -15.49 34.46 -4.66
N GLU A 311 -15.14 35.68 -5.10
CA GLU A 311 -16.11 36.53 -5.77
C GLU A 311 -16.60 35.84 -7.07
N PRO A 312 -17.87 36.04 -7.47
CA PRO A 312 -18.39 35.48 -8.70
C PRO A 312 -17.56 35.90 -9.92
N GLY A 313 -17.25 34.93 -10.79
CA GLY A 313 -16.47 35.17 -11.99
C GLY A 313 -15.53 34.01 -12.35
N PRO A 314 -14.86 34.10 -13.51
CA PRO A 314 -13.89 33.08 -13.93
C PRO A 314 -12.64 33.10 -13.03
N GLY A 315 -12.04 31.93 -12.85
CA GLY A 315 -10.79 31.68 -12.12
C GLY A 315 -10.95 31.48 -10.61
N GLY A 316 -12.17 31.62 -10.08
CA GLY A 316 -12.46 31.40 -8.67
C GLY A 316 -12.49 29.91 -8.30
N PHE A 317 -12.03 29.59 -7.08
CA PHE A 317 -12.13 28.26 -6.48
C PHE A 317 -12.58 28.38 -5.02
N VAL A 318 -13.28 27.37 -4.54
CA VAL A 318 -13.69 27.27 -3.13
C VAL A 318 -12.63 26.46 -2.39
N THR A 319 -12.33 26.86 -1.15
CA THR A 319 -11.47 26.07 -0.25
C THR A 319 -12.16 25.80 1.07
N VAL A 320 -11.82 24.68 1.69
CA VAL A 320 -12.25 24.31 3.04
C VAL A 320 -11.13 23.52 3.71
N VAL A 321 -10.95 23.71 5.01
CA VAL A 321 -9.97 22.96 5.80
C VAL A 321 -10.67 21.75 6.42
N TYR A 322 -10.15 20.57 6.13
CA TYR A 322 -10.54 19.29 6.71
C TYR A 322 -9.53 18.91 7.80
N GLY A 323 -10.00 18.58 9.00
CA GLY A 323 -9.17 18.03 10.06
C GLY A 323 -9.79 16.75 10.60
N ASP A 324 -8.96 15.73 10.82
CA ASP A 324 -9.37 14.46 11.40
C ASP A 324 -8.47 14.13 12.59
N ALA A 325 -9.05 13.75 13.73
CA ALA A 325 -8.28 13.48 14.95
C ALA A 325 -7.55 12.13 14.91
N ASP A 326 -8.03 11.21 14.09
CA ASP A 326 -7.51 9.86 13.92
C ASP A 326 -6.71 9.71 12.60
N ALA A 327 -6.49 10.83 11.89
CA ALA A 327 -5.79 10.94 10.62
C ALA A 327 -6.43 10.14 9.46
N ASN A 328 -7.75 9.94 9.51
CA ASN A 328 -8.50 9.29 8.43
C ASN A 328 -8.63 10.21 7.22
N CYS A 329 -8.41 9.67 6.02
CA CYS A 329 -8.72 10.39 4.78
C CYS A 329 -10.22 10.27 4.46
N PRO A 330 -10.87 11.33 3.94
CA PRO A 330 -12.28 11.29 3.65
C PRO A 330 -12.58 10.43 2.42
N VAL A 331 -13.72 9.74 2.46
CA VAL A 331 -14.34 9.02 1.34
C VAL A 331 -15.39 9.86 0.62
N ILE A 332 -15.92 10.88 1.28
CA ILE A 332 -16.73 11.94 0.65
C ILE A 332 -16.00 13.26 0.85
N SER A 333 -15.77 13.99 -0.23
CA SER A 333 -15.22 15.35 -0.22
C SER A 333 -15.82 16.14 -1.37
N GLU A 334 -16.94 16.83 -1.11
CA GLU A 334 -17.73 17.48 -2.15
C GLU A 334 -18.27 18.85 -1.72
N LEU A 335 -18.57 19.68 -2.73
CA LEU A 335 -19.35 20.90 -2.61
C LEU A 335 -20.73 20.67 -3.20
N VAL A 336 -21.75 21.17 -2.52
CA VAL A 336 -23.11 21.15 -3.03
C VAL A 336 -23.68 22.55 -3.08
N PHE A 337 -24.07 22.98 -4.28
CA PHE A 337 -24.71 24.26 -4.54
C PHE A 337 -26.22 24.10 -4.59
N ASP A 338 -26.92 24.95 -3.83
CA ASP A 338 -28.39 24.99 -3.71
C ASP A 338 -29.06 23.61 -3.56
N ASP A 339 -28.39 22.71 -2.81
CA ASP A 339 -28.84 21.34 -2.54
C ASP A 339 -29.06 20.47 -3.81
N ALA A 340 -28.46 20.85 -4.95
CA ALA A 340 -28.68 20.19 -6.24
C ALA A 340 -27.38 19.79 -6.97
N GLU A 341 -26.48 20.75 -7.22
CA GLU A 341 -25.29 20.48 -8.03
C GLU A 341 -24.11 20.09 -7.14
N VAL A 342 -23.48 18.95 -7.44
CA VAL A 342 -22.38 18.37 -6.66
C VAL A 342 -21.08 18.45 -7.44
N TYR A 343 -20.03 18.95 -6.79
CA TYR A 343 -18.69 19.08 -7.36
C TYR A 343 -17.64 18.52 -6.41
N PRO A 344 -16.64 17.77 -6.90
CA PRO A 344 -15.60 17.21 -6.05
C PRO A 344 -14.69 18.30 -5.49
N LEU A 345 -14.16 18.04 -4.30
CA LEU A 345 -13.07 18.78 -3.70
C LEU A 345 -11.81 17.90 -3.69
N ARG A 346 -10.68 18.48 -4.06
CA ARG A 346 -9.40 17.76 -4.12
C ARG A 346 -8.45 18.23 -3.01
N PRO A 347 -7.77 17.31 -2.31
CA PRO A 347 -6.81 17.68 -1.27
C PRO A 347 -5.61 18.42 -1.87
N GLN A 348 -5.06 19.38 -1.12
CA GLN A 348 -3.81 20.08 -1.46
C GLN A 348 -2.60 19.47 -0.73
N SER A 349 -2.83 18.51 0.16
CA SER A 349 -1.84 17.69 0.88
C SER A 349 -2.43 16.30 1.12
N LEU A 350 -1.59 15.27 1.18
CA LEU A 350 -2.01 13.90 1.49
C LEU A 350 -1.67 13.48 2.93
N ASP A 351 -1.10 14.38 3.72
CA ASP A 351 -0.79 14.18 5.13
C ASP A 351 -1.97 14.59 6.02
N TYR A 352 -2.75 13.58 6.45
CA TYR A 352 -3.91 13.75 7.34
C TYR A 352 -3.54 13.77 8.82
N GLY A 353 -2.25 13.67 9.17
CA GLY A 353 -1.78 13.94 10.54
C GLY A 353 -1.89 15.41 10.93
N ALA A 354 -2.16 16.29 9.96
CA ALA A 354 -2.46 17.70 10.14
C ALA A 354 -3.70 18.09 9.30
N PRO A 355 -4.33 19.25 9.58
CA PRO A 355 -5.43 19.73 8.76
C PRO A 355 -5.04 19.91 7.29
N VAL A 356 -5.87 19.40 6.39
CA VAL A 356 -5.67 19.40 4.93
C VAL A 356 -6.61 20.42 4.29
N VAL A 357 -6.07 21.30 3.45
CA VAL A 357 -6.88 22.19 2.61
C VAL A 357 -7.42 21.38 1.43
N TYR A 358 -8.72 21.45 1.23
CA TYR A 358 -9.43 20.92 0.08
C TYR A 358 -9.83 22.06 -0.85
N ARG A 359 -9.75 21.83 -2.16
CA ARG A 359 -9.96 22.85 -3.19
C ARG A 359 -10.81 22.33 -4.34
N SER A 360 -11.74 23.16 -4.83
CA SER A 360 -12.52 22.87 -6.03
C SER A 360 -11.72 23.11 -7.32
N ASP A 361 -12.25 22.67 -8.45
CA ASP A 361 -11.81 23.21 -9.74
C ASP A 361 -11.95 24.74 -9.78
N SER A 362 -10.98 25.40 -10.42
CA SER A 362 -11.17 26.77 -10.87
C SER A 362 -12.15 26.73 -12.02
N ASP A 363 -13.20 27.54 -12.01
CA ASP A 363 -14.25 27.60 -13.08
C ASP A 363 -15.45 26.66 -12.92
N LEU A 364 -15.87 26.36 -11.69
CA LEU A 364 -17.18 25.72 -11.48
C LEU A 364 -18.33 26.60 -12.03
N PRO A 365 -19.31 26.05 -12.77
CA PRO A 365 -20.41 26.83 -13.35
C PRO A 365 -21.20 27.70 -12.35
N PRO A 366 -21.48 27.24 -11.11
CA PRO A 366 -22.09 28.09 -10.08
C PRO A 366 -21.21 29.29 -9.72
N LEU A 367 -19.91 29.10 -9.56
CA LEU A 367 -18.99 30.19 -9.19
C LEU A 367 -18.90 31.26 -10.28
N ILE A 368 -18.90 30.84 -11.55
CA ILE A 368 -18.87 31.76 -12.69
C ILE A 368 -20.18 32.56 -12.78
N SER A 369 -21.31 31.87 -12.69
CA SER A 369 -22.63 32.50 -12.86
C SER A 369 -23.03 33.37 -11.66
N GLY A 370 -22.54 33.05 -10.46
CA GLY A 370 -22.94 33.70 -9.22
C GLY A 370 -24.43 33.54 -8.89
N GLY A 371 -25.12 32.60 -9.55
CA GLY A 371 -26.57 32.39 -9.46
C GLY A 371 -27.02 31.55 -8.27
N TRP A 372 -26.07 31.11 -7.44
CA TRP A 372 -26.34 30.27 -6.27
C TRP A 372 -26.57 31.08 -5.00
N THR A 373 -27.32 30.50 -4.07
CA THR A 373 -27.67 31.14 -2.79
C THR A 373 -27.00 30.48 -1.60
N ARG A 374 -26.75 29.17 -1.71
CA ARG A 374 -26.15 28.34 -0.66
C ARG A 374 -25.11 27.42 -1.27
N VAL A 375 -24.01 27.26 -0.55
CA VAL A 375 -23.00 26.24 -0.82
C VAL A 375 -22.70 25.50 0.47
N VAL A 376 -22.60 24.18 0.39
CA VAL A 376 -22.29 23.30 1.51
C VAL A 376 -21.10 22.43 1.15
N ALA A 377 -20.02 22.54 1.92
CA ALA A 377 -18.94 21.57 1.90
C ALA A 377 -19.37 20.37 2.74
N ARG A 378 -19.34 19.16 2.15
CA ARG A 378 -19.65 17.90 2.84
C ARG A 378 -18.46 16.98 2.84
N PHE A 379 -18.18 16.43 4.02
CA PHE A 379 -17.10 15.47 4.20
C PHE A 379 -17.58 14.28 5.02
N SER A 380 -17.04 13.12 4.72
CA SER A 380 -17.19 11.92 5.55
C SER A 380 -15.98 11.02 5.34
N ASP A 381 -15.49 10.45 6.41
CA ASP A 381 -14.42 9.45 6.45
C ASP A 381 -14.94 8.04 6.70
N ASP A 382 -16.21 7.89 7.11
CA ASP A 382 -16.84 6.60 7.42
C ASP A 382 -18.15 6.30 6.67
N LEU A 383 -18.66 7.20 5.82
CA LEU A 383 -19.98 7.15 5.17
C LEU A 383 -21.19 7.16 6.11
N VAL A 384 -20.99 7.25 7.43
CA VAL A 384 -22.05 7.28 8.44
C VAL A 384 -22.24 8.71 8.93
N HIS A 385 -21.15 9.37 9.26
CA HIS A 385 -21.12 10.74 9.75
C HIS A 385 -20.71 11.67 8.62
N VAL A 386 -21.70 12.31 8.00
CA VAL A 386 -21.47 13.39 7.04
C VAL A 386 -21.43 14.71 7.80
N VAL A 387 -20.27 15.36 7.81
CA VAL A 387 -20.06 16.67 8.43
C VAL A 387 -20.19 17.74 7.37
N GLU A 388 -20.91 18.80 7.70
CA GLU A 388 -21.24 19.87 6.77
C GLU A 388 -20.76 21.23 7.29
N LEU A 389 -20.19 22.04 6.39
CA LEU A 389 -19.95 23.45 6.61
C LEU A 389 -20.60 24.24 5.49
N ALA A 390 -21.58 25.08 5.85
CA ALA A 390 -22.36 25.83 4.88
C ALA A 390 -21.99 27.31 4.90
N ALA A 391 -21.99 27.91 3.71
CA ALA A 391 -22.00 29.35 3.54
C ALA A 391 -23.23 29.75 2.71
N THR A 392 -23.78 30.91 3.04
CA THR A 392 -24.85 31.53 2.25
C THR A 392 -24.32 32.86 1.74
N ILE A 393 -24.58 33.15 0.47
CA ILE A 393 -24.44 34.52 -0.01
C ILE A 393 -25.72 35.23 0.43
N ALA A 394 -25.62 35.97 1.52
CA ALA A 394 -26.64 36.97 1.82
C ALA A 394 -26.65 37.96 0.64
N GLY A 395 -27.82 38.19 0.05
CA GLY A 395 -27.97 39.14 -1.04
C GLY A 395 -27.31 40.48 -0.70
N VAL A 396 -26.83 41.18 -1.74
CA VAL A 396 -26.12 42.46 -1.63
C VAL A 396 -26.84 43.40 -0.64
N THR A 397 -26.28 43.59 0.56
CA THR A 397 -26.67 44.71 1.40
C THR A 397 -25.96 45.96 0.88
N GLY A 398 -26.65 46.69 0.00
CA GLY A 398 -26.23 48.04 -0.35
C GLY A 398 -26.68 49.03 0.72
N SER A 399 -25.74 49.61 1.48
CA SER A 399 -26.01 50.83 2.26
C SER A 399 -25.91 52.04 1.33
N GLY A 400 -26.96 52.30 0.55
CA GLY A 400 -27.12 53.57 -0.16
C GLY A 400 -27.97 54.53 0.67
N GLU A 401 -27.42 55.67 1.10
CA GLU A 401 -28.27 56.81 1.49
C GLU A 401 -28.90 57.39 0.21
N GLY A 402 -30.20 57.70 0.22
CA GLY A 402 -30.85 58.47 -0.85
C GLY A 402 -31.90 57.76 -1.71
N TRP A 403 -32.43 56.60 -1.31
CA TRP A 403 -33.57 56.01 -2.01
C TRP A 403 -34.86 56.78 -1.70
N ALA A 404 -35.41 57.49 -2.70
CA ALA A 404 -36.71 58.14 -2.61
C ALA A 404 -37.68 57.52 -3.63
N VAL A 405 -38.74 56.89 -3.13
CA VAL A 405 -39.84 56.38 -3.97
C VAL A 405 -40.84 57.52 -4.18
N HIS A 406 -40.92 58.03 -5.40
CA HIS A 406 -41.92 59.00 -5.80
C HIS A 406 -43.01 58.31 -6.63
N ALA A 407 -44.26 58.39 -6.17
CA ALA A 407 -45.40 57.83 -6.87
C ALA A 407 -46.49 58.91 -7.00
N ALA A 408 -47.05 59.05 -8.22
CA ALA A 408 -48.17 59.97 -8.51
C ALA A 408 -49.32 59.23 -9.22
N PRO A 409 -50.60 59.53 -8.89
CA PRO A 409 -51.07 60.57 -7.99
C PRO A 409 -51.15 60.14 -6.51
N ASN A 410 -50.72 61.03 -5.61
CA ASN A 410 -50.87 60.90 -4.16
C ASN A 410 -52.14 61.67 -3.70
N PRO A 411 -53.08 61.05 -2.95
CA PRO A 411 -53.06 59.68 -2.42
C PRO A 411 -53.61 58.61 -3.38
N PHE A 412 -52.95 57.44 -3.39
CA PHE A 412 -53.41 56.24 -4.09
C PHE A 412 -54.56 55.57 -3.35
N ARG A 413 -55.52 55.01 -4.07
CA ARG A 413 -56.68 54.33 -3.48
C ARG A 413 -56.53 52.81 -3.38
N ASP A 414 -55.73 52.15 -4.22
CA ASP A 414 -55.76 50.69 -4.32
C ASP A 414 -54.36 50.10 -4.61
N ARG A 415 -53.54 49.90 -3.56
CA ARG A 415 -52.30 49.11 -3.44
C ARG A 415 -51.24 49.22 -4.58
N VAL A 416 -50.03 49.69 -4.24
CA VAL A 416 -48.85 49.65 -5.11
C VAL A 416 -47.95 48.47 -4.71
N GLU A 417 -47.56 47.64 -5.67
CA GLU A 417 -46.52 46.61 -5.51
C GLU A 417 -45.22 47.14 -6.14
N LEU A 418 -44.13 47.18 -5.37
CA LEU A 418 -42.81 47.62 -5.81
C LEU A 418 -41.90 46.40 -5.89
N ALA A 419 -41.35 46.14 -7.07
CA ALA A 419 -40.32 45.13 -7.28
C ALA A 419 -39.04 45.83 -7.75
N PHE A 420 -37.89 45.42 -7.22
CA PHE A 420 -36.58 45.87 -7.68
C PHE A 420 -35.81 44.65 -8.17
N SER A 421 -35.10 44.81 -9.29
CA SER A 421 -34.12 43.87 -9.79
C SER A 421 -32.76 44.56 -9.74
N LEU A 422 -31.86 44.09 -8.87
CA LEU A 422 -30.48 44.54 -8.83
C LEU A 422 -29.67 43.68 -9.79
N ALA A 423 -29.09 44.31 -10.81
CA ALA A 423 -28.02 43.69 -11.57
C ALA A 423 -26.75 43.76 -10.72
N ARG A 424 -26.09 42.61 -10.51
CA ARG A 424 -24.72 42.55 -9.98
C ARG A 424 -23.82 43.14 -11.07
N GLU A 425 -23.04 44.18 -10.74
CA GLU A 425 -21.90 44.61 -11.55
C GLU A 425 -20.70 43.69 -11.30
#